data_AF-O83761-F1
#
_entry.id   AF-O83761-F1
#
_cell.length_a   1.000
_cell.length_b   1.000
_cell.length_c   1.000
_cell.angle_alpha   90.00
_cell.angle_beta   90.00
_cell.angle_gamma   90.00
#
_symmetry.space_group_name_H-M   'P 1'
#
loop_
_entity.id
_entity.type
_entity.pdbx_description
1 polymer ?
#
loop_
_entity_poly.entity_id
_entity_poly.type
_entity_poly.pdbx_seq_one_letter_code
_entity_poly.pdbx_strand_id
1 'polypeptide(L)'
;MRTIFVGVLLLAIMGEGRLCALEWPVDKPKFLSLFGQSVGAGLLQQGLIFDGADSAGERGYAVRTAGYGRCVMRLQKHRRARVFPGALGNALIFAHEDGLQTVYANLREAKNAQDFGSTAEAESGVTVGYAGSSAWAPPNSFVFPGD
;
A
#
# COMPACT_ATOMS: atom_id res chain seq x y z
N MET A 1 27.09 12.90 -40.72
CA MET A 1 25.66 13.05 -40.31
C MET A 1 25.05 11.71 -39.86
N ARG A 2 25.71 10.96 -38.97
CA ARG A 2 25.17 9.70 -38.39
C ARG A 2 25.21 9.64 -36.87
N THR A 3 25.88 10.61 -36.24
CA THR A 3 26.05 10.71 -34.78
C THR A 3 24.98 11.58 -34.10
N ILE A 4 24.20 12.36 -34.84
CA ILE A 4 23.17 13.25 -34.27
C ILE A 4 21.89 12.47 -33.92
N PHE A 5 21.61 11.34 -34.58
CA PHE A 5 20.39 10.56 -34.33
C PHE A 5 20.40 9.75 -33.02
N VAL A 6 21.58 9.43 -32.47
CA VAL A 6 21.66 8.63 -31.23
C VAL A 6 21.38 9.47 -29.98
N GLY A 7 21.68 10.78 -30.01
CA GLY A 7 21.47 11.67 -28.87
C GLY A 7 19.99 11.99 -28.58
N VAL A 8 19.13 12.00 -29.60
CA VAL A 8 17.70 12.34 -29.45
C VAL A 8 16.89 11.18 -28.86
N LEU A 9 17.30 9.93 -29.11
CA LEU A 9 16.60 8.76 -28.56
C LEU A 9 16.84 8.57 -27.05
N LEU A 10 18.01 8.97 -26.55
CA LEU A 10 18.32 8.93 -25.10
C LEU A 10 17.59 10.03 -24.31
N LEU A 11 17.34 11.20 -24.92
CA LEU A 11 16.55 12.26 -24.28
C LEU A 11 15.05 11.93 -24.22
N ALA A 12 14.51 11.19 -25.19
CA ALA A 12 13.11 10.78 -25.20
C ALA A 12 12.76 9.80 -24.06
N ILE A 13 13.71 8.99 -23.61
CA ILE A 13 13.52 8.07 -22.47
C ILE A 13 13.54 8.83 -21.14
N MET A 14 14.22 9.98 -21.07
CA MET A 14 14.25 10.82 -19.86
C MET A 14 13.15 11.88 -19.80
N GLY A 15 12.53 12.21 -20.94
CA GLY A 15 11.65 13.39 -21.06
C GLY A 15 10.17 13.19 -20.74
N GLU A 16 9.63 11.98 -20.85
CA GLU A 16 8.16 11.76 -20.77
C GLU A 16 7.74 10.61 -19.84
N GLY A 17 8.68 10.06 -19.08
CA GLY A 17 8.40 9.05 -18.07
C GLY A 17 8.31 9.65 -16.67
N ARG A 18 7.26 10.43 -16.36
CA ARG A 18 6.71 10.33 -14.99
C ARG A 18 6.03 8.96 -14.90
N LEU A 19 6.85 7.90 -14.94
CA LEU A 19 6.46 6.60 -14.44
C LEU A 19 6.42 6.79 -12.93
N CYS A 20 5.33 7.37 -12.44
CA CYS A 20 4.98 7.41 -11.02
C CYS A 20 4.64 5.97 -10.62
N ALA A 21 5.64 5.10 -10.63
CA ALA A 21 5.54 3.79 -10.03
C ALA A 21 5.49 4.03 -8.52
N LEU A 22 4.37 3.62 -7.91
CA LEU A 22 4.23 3.58 -6.47
C LEU A 22 5.45 2.88 -5.85
N GLU A 23 6.01 3.48 -4.81
CA GLU A 23 7.11 2.92 -4.02
C GLU A 23 6.62 1.69 -3.23
N TRP A 24 7.56 0.86 -2.78
CA TRP A 24 7.21 -0.23 -1.90
C TRP A 24 6.69 0.33 -0.55
N PRO A 25 5.54 -0.14 -0.05
CA PRO A 25 4.96 0.35 1.20
C PRO A 25 5.75 -0.12 2.45
N VAL A 26 6.86 -0.83 2.25
CA VAL A 26 7.68 -1.48 3.28
C VAL A 26 9.15 -1.49 2.85
N ASP A 27 10.06 -1.35 3.82
CA ASP A 27 11.50 -1.18 3.54
C ASP A 27 12.19 -2.46 3.02
N LYS A 28 11.71 -3.64 3.46
CA LYS A 28 12.24 -4.95 3.07
C LYS A 28 11.08 -5.86 2.66
N PRO A 29 10.61 -5.82 1.41
CA PRO A 29 9.46 -6.59 0.98
C PRO A 29 9.75 -8.09 1.03
N LYS A 30 8.95 -8.82 1.81
CA LYS A 30 8.91 -10.29 1.84
C LYS A 30 7.46 -10.70 1.61
N PHE A 31 7.20 -11.60 0.68
CA PHE A 31 5.82 -11.91 0.25
C PHE A 31 5.33 -13.24 0.82
N LEU A 32 4.10 -13.25 1.34
CA LEU A 32 3.31 -14.46 1.59
C LEU A 32 2.47 -14.84 0.37
N SER A 33 2.03 -13.83 -0.39
CA SER A 33 1.22 -14.03 -1.59
C SER A 33 1.39 -12.86 -2.56
N LEU A 34 1.43 -13.17 -3.85
CA LEU A 34 1.49 -12.20 -4.94
C LEU A 34 0.12 -12.00 -5.58
N PHE A 35 -0.08 -10.83 -6.20
CA PHE A 35 -1.26 -10.58 -7.03
C PHE A 35 -1.34 -11.62 -8.16
N GLY A 36 -2.55 -12.12 -8.42
CA GLY A 36 -2.78 -13.14 -9.45
C GLY A 36 -2.31 -14.54 -9.07
N GLN A 37 -1.72 -14.75 -7.89
CA GLN A 37 -1.41 -16.09 -7.41
C GLN A 37 -2.70 -16.87 -7.12
N SER A 38 -2.78 -18.11 -7.58
CA SER A 38 -3.89 -19.01 -7.26
C SER A 38 -3.94 -19.29 -5.76
N VAL A 39 -5.11 -19.10 -5.15
CA VAL A 39 -5.39 -19.41 -3.75
C VAL A 39 -6.29 -20.63 -3.59
N GLY A 40 -6.47 -21.40 -4.67
CA GLY A 40 -7.34 -22.59 -4.72
C GLY A 40 -8.74 -22.29 -5.24
N ALA A 41 -9.49 -23.33 -5.58
CA ALA A 41 -10.87 -23.25 -6.09
C ALA A 41 -11.08 -22.29 -7.28
N GLY A 42 -10.05 -22.07 -8.11
CA GLY A 42 -10.10 -21.13 -9.23
C GLY A 42 -10.07 -19.65 -8.86
N LEU A 43 -9.83 -19.33 -7.57
CA LEU A 43 -9.71 -17.97 -7.09
C LEU A 43 -8.26 -17.47 -7.21
N LEU A 44 -8.12 -16.17 -7.51
CA LEU A 44 -6.83 -15.48 -7.59
C LEU A 44 -6.74 -14.43 -6.50
N GLN A 45 -5.54 -14.25 -5.96
CA GLN A 45 -5.23 -13.19 -5.03
C GLN A 45 -5.38 -11.81 -5.72
N GLN A 46 -6.12 -10.89 -5.11
CA GLN A 46 -6.37 -9.54 -5.64
C GLN A 46 -5.47 -8.45 -5.05
N GLY A 47 -4.30 -8.83 -4.51
CA GLY A 47 -3.35 -7.89 -3.94
C GLY A 47 -2.06 -8.57 -3.50
N LEU A 48 -1.18 -7.80 -2.87
CA LEU A 48 0.04 -8.32 -2.27
C LEU A 48 -0.20 -8.59 -0.78
N ILE A 49 0.31 -9.71 -0.28
CA ILE A 49 0.39 -9.97 1.16
C ILE A 49 1.86 -10.04 1.55
N PHE A 50 2.28 -9.14 2.43
CA PHE A 50 3.64 -9.07 2.94
C PHE A 50 3.78 -9.80 4.27
N ASP A 51 4.86 -10.54 4.40
CA ASP A 51 5.31 -11.18 5.63
C ASP A 51 6.04 -10.16 6.52
N GLY A 52 5.37 -9.74 7.59
CA GLY A 52 5.95 -8.86 8.60
C GLY A 52 6.58 -9.59 9.78
N ALA A 53 6.56 -10.93 9.83
CA ALA A 53 6.97 -11.69 11.00
C ALA A 53 8.46 -11.47 11.33
N ASP A 54 9.33 -11.46 10.31
CA ASP A 54 10.78 -11.32 10.49
C ASP A 54 11.26 -9.86 10.54
N SER A 55 10.39 -8.91 10.20
CA SER A 55 10.74 -7.49 10.08
C SER A 55 10.23 -6.65 11.26
N ALA A 56 9.79 -7.32 12.34
CA ALA A 56 9.28 -6.68 13.53
C ALA A 56 10.42 -6.24 14.46
N GLY A 57 10.82 -4.96 14.38
CA GLY A 57 11.42 -4.30 15.54
C GLY A 57 10.43 -4.23 16.71
N GLU A 58 10.76 -3.55 17.82
CA GLU A 58 9.86 -3.42 18.99
C GLU A 58 8.43 -2.98 18.62
N ARG A 59 8.28 -2.13 17.59
CA ARG A 59 6.99 -1.64 17.13
C ARG A 59 6.32 -2.52 16.06
N GLY A 60 6.99 -3.51 15.50
CA GLY A 60 6.51 -4.33 14.39
C GLY A 60 6.93 -3.81 13.01
N TYR A 61 6.44 -4.47 11.96
CA TYR A 61 6.74 -4.14 10.57
C TYR A 61 6.00 -2.87 10.13
N ALA A 62 6.75 -1.77 9.97
CA ALA A 62 6.19 -0.47 9.62
C ALA A 62 5.67 -0.45 8.19
N VAL A 63 4.49 0.12 8.00
CA VAL A 63 3.84 0.30 6.69
C VAL A 63 3.81 1.79 6.37
N ARG A 64 4.20 2.15 5.16
CA ARG A 64 4.33 3.52 4.66
C ARG A 64 3.46 3.75 3.43
N THR A 65 3.06 4.99 3.19
CA THR A 65 2.46 5.40 1.92
C THR A 65 3.41 5.11 0.77
N ALA A 66 2.88 4.50 -0.29
CA ALA A 66 3.61 4.17 -1.51
C ALA A 66 3.75 5.36 -2.48
N GLY A 67 3.08 6.47 -2.20
CA GLY A 67 3.12 7.66 -3.06
C GLY A 67 2.37 8.80 -2.41
N TYR A 68 2.50 9.99 -3.00
CA TYR A 68 1.69 11.14 -2.61
C TYR A 68 0.21 10.85 -2.86
N GLY A 69 -0.64 11.15 -1.89
CA GLY A 69 -2.08 11.02 -2.06
C GLY A 69 -2.87 11.51 -0.86
N ARG A 70 -4.19 11.55 -1.03
CA ARG A 70 -5.13 11.93 0.02
C ARG A 70 -5.77 10.69 0.65
N CYS A 71 -5.77 10.61 1.98
CA CYS A 71 -6.51 9.59 2.71
C CYS A 71 -8.01 9.85 2.55
N VAL A 72 -8.69 9.01 1.77
CA VAL A 72 -10.13 9.16 1.47
C VAL A 72 -11.00 8.32 2.38
N MET A 73 -10.46 7.25 2.96
CA MET A 73 -11.20 6.37 3.85
C MET A 73 -10.30 5.74 4.90
N ARG A 74 -10.87 5.61 6.11
CA ARG A 74 -10.28 4.88 7.21
C ARG A 74 -11.27 3.87 7.75
N LEU A 75 -10.82 2.63 7.87
CA LEU A 75 -11.57 1.54 8.47
C LEU A 75 -10.94 1.18 9.81
N GLN A 76 -11.77 1.01 10.84
CA GLN A 76 -11.37 0.44 12.12
C GLN A 76 -12.08 -0.89 12.33
N LYS A 77 -11.35 -1.89 12.80
CA LYS A 77 -11.93 -3.14 13.29
C LYS A 77 -12.78 -2.81 14.52
N HIS A 78 -14.09 -2.92 14.38
CA HIS A 78 -15.01 -2.86 15.50
C HIS A 78 -15.60 -4.23 15.79
N ARG A 79 -15.68 -4.59 17.08
CA ARG A 79 -16.42 -5.78 17.55
C ARG A 79 -17.92 -5.53 17.68
N ARG A 80 -18.40 -4.29 17.49
CA ARG A 80 -19.80 -3.93 17.68
C ARG A 80 -20.59 -4.22 16.41
N ALA A 81 -21.67 -4.98 16.54
CA ALA A 81 -22.53 -5.41 15.44
C ALA A 81 -23.15 -4.28 14.59
N ARG A 82 -23.10 -3.02 15.04
CA ARG A 82 -23.63 -1.85 14.30
C ARG A 82 -22.64 -1.22 13.33
N VAL A 83 -21.43 -1.74 13.23
CA VAL A 83 -20.41 -1.21 12.31
C VAL A 83 -20.08 -2.30 11.29
N PHE A 84 -19.98 -1.93 10.02
CA PHE A 84 -19.69 -2.87 8.93
C PHE A 84 -18.39 -3.62 9.22
N PRO A 85 -18.43 -4.95 9.48
CA PRO A 85 -17.22 -5.72 9.70
C PRO A 85 -16.48 -5.85 8.36
N GLY A 86 -15.40 -5.09 8.21
CA GLY A 86 -14.60 -5.10 6.98
C GLY A 86 -13.62 -6.27 6.98
N ALA A 87 -13.59 -7.03 5.88
CA ALA A 87 -12.55 -8.04 5.64
C ALA A 87 -11.13 -7.42 5.73
N LEU A 88 -10.99 -6.13 5.44
CA LEU A 88 -9.74 -5.38 5.49
C LEU A 88 -9.21 -5.09 6.92
N GLY A 89 -10.02 -5.27 7.96
CA GLY A 89 -9.61 -4.95 9.34
C GLY A 89 -9.41 -3.44 9.54
N ASN A 90 -8.36 -3.06 10.29
CA ASN A 90 -7.92 -1.67 10.31
C ASN A 90 -7.23 -1.36 8.98
N ALA A 91 -7.74 -0.37 8.27
CA ALA A 91 -7.22 -0.03 6.95
C ALA A 91 -7.28 1.47 6.63
N LEU A 92 -6.43 1.89 5.71
CA LEU A 92 -6.44 3.22 5.11
C LEU A 92 -6.51 3.09 3.59
N ILE A 93 -7.27 3.96 2.95
CA ILE A 93 -7.38 4.05 1.50
C ILE A 93 -6.90 5.43 1.08
N PHE A 94 -5.95 5.46 0.15
CA PHE A 94 -5.41 6.69 -0.44
C PHE A 94 -5.81 6.77 -1.91
N ALA A 95 -6.24 7.96 -2.31
CA ALA A 95 -6.44 8.31 -3.71
C ALA A 95 -5.24 9.13 -4.21
N HIS A 96 -4.73 8.77 -5.37
CA HIS A 96 -3.56 9.39 -6.02
C HIS A 96 -4.00 10.26 -7.21
N GLU A 97 -3.12 11.16 -7.68
CA GLU A 97 -3.43 12.14 -8.73
C GLU A 97 -3.75 11.51 -10.10
N ASP A 98 -3.21 10.32 -10.37
CA ASP A 98 -3.41 9.54 -11.60
C ASP A 98 -4.69 8.68 -11.58
N GLY A 99 -5.52 8.84 -10.56
CA GLY A 99 -6.74 8.06 -10.37
C GLY A 99 -6.51 6.68 -9.73
N LEU A 100 -5.26 6.31 -9.42
CA LEU A 100 -4.95 5.08 -8.70
C LEU A 100 -5.42 5.16 -7.25
N GLN A 101 -5.68 3.99 -6.68
CA GLN A 101 -5.95 3.84 -5.26
C GLN A 101 -5.04 2.81 -4.61
N THR A 102 -4.54 3.14 -3.42
CA THR A 102 -3.81 2.18 -2.60
C THR A 102 -4.57 1.90 -1.31
N VAL A 103 -4.67 0.61 -0.98
CA VAL A 103 -5.30 0.16 0.25
C VAL A 103 -4.23 -0.43 1.17
N TYR A 104 -4.15 0.08 2.39
CA TYR A 104 -3.23 -0.40 3.43
C TYR A 104 -4.04 -1.12 4.49
N ALA A 105 -4.10 -2.44 4.46
CA ALA A 105 -5.01 -3.24 5.28
C ALA A 105 -4.29 -4.20 6.25
N ASN A 106 -5.07 -4.82 7.15
CA ASN A 106 -4.59 -5.66 8.24
C ASN A 106 -3.66 -4.95 9.24
N LEU A 107 -3.80 -3.64 9.41
CA LEU A 107 -2.95 -2.88 10.33
C LEU A 107 -3.27 -3.23 11.79
N ARG A 108 -2.25 -3.26 12.66
CA ARG A 108 -2.46 -3.35 14.12
C ARG A 108 -3.21 -2.12 14.61
N GLU A 109 -2.75 -0.96 14.15
CA GLU A 109 -3.38 0.33 14.35
C GLU A 109 -3.11 1.20 13.11
N ALA A 110 -4.15 1.90 12.67
CA ALA A 110 -4.09 2.80 11.53
C ALA A 110 -4.14 4.24 12.03
N LYS A 111 -3.25 5.11 11.52
CA LYS A 111 -3.32 6.56 11.72
C LYS A 111 -4.70 7.11 11.40
N ASN A 112 -5.11 8.16 12.09
CA ASN A 112 -6.30 8.91 11.79
C ASN A 112 -6.06 9.87 10.63
N ALA A 113 -7.12 10.25 9.89
CA ALA A 113 -7.00 11.19 8.78
C ALA A 113 -6.41 12.53 9.23
N GLN A 114 -6.70 12.97 10.45
CA GLN A 114 -6.16 14.20 11.04
C GLN A 114 -4.65 14.12 11.29
N ASP A 115 -4.07 12.92 11.39
CA ASP A 115 -2.63 12.73 11.57
C ASP A 115 -1.83 13.06 10.30
N PHE A 116 -2.52 13.27 9.17
CA PHE A 116 -1.97 13.74 7.89
C PHE A 116 -2.22 15.24 7.66
N GLY A 117 -2.65 15.98 8.69
CA GLY A 117 -2.95 17.40 8.58
C GLY A 117 -4.35 17.70 8.06
N SER A 118 -4.64 18.99 7.83
CA SER A 118 -5.99 19.47 7.49
C SER A 118 -6.51 18.98 6.14
N THR A 119 -5.62 18.65 5.20
CA THR A 119 -5.98 18.12 3.88
C THR A 119 -6.10 16.60 3.85
N ALA A 120 -5.70 15.92 4.93
CA ALA A 120 -5.55 14.47 5.00
C ALA A 120 -4.61 13.90 3.92
N GLU A 121 -3.61 14.68 3.49
CA GLU A 121 -2.64 14.30 2.46
C GLU A 121 -1.34 13.79 3.07
N ALA A 122 -0.73 12.80 2.42
CA ALA A 122 0.55 12.26 2.81
C ALA A 122 1.47 12.16 1.61
N GLU A 123 2.72 12.58 1.78
CA GLU A 123 3.81 12.29 0.85
C GLU A 123 4.14 10.78 0.83
N SER A 124 4.93 10.35 -0.16
CA SER A 124 5.48 8.98 -0.14
C SER A 124 6.37 8.74 1.10
N GLY A 125 6.40 7.50 1.58
CA GLY A 125 7.26 7.09 2.70
C GLY A 125 6.74 7.45 4.09
N VAL A 126 5.59 8.15 4.20
CA VAL A 126 4.96 8.49 5.48
C VAL A 126 4.40 7.23 6.13
N THR A 127 4.82 6.94 7.36
CA THR A 127 4.28 5.80 8.11
C THR A 127 2.78 5.97 8.37
N VAL A 128 1.99 5.00 7.92
CA VAL A 128 0.53 4.93 8.10
C VAL A 128 0.12 4.00 9.25
N GLY A 129 1.00 3.08 9.63
CA GLY A 129 0.75 2.12 10.70
C GLY A 129 1.78 1.00 10.75
N TYR A 130 1.40 -0.09 11.40
CA TYR A 130 2.21 -1.30 11.52
C TYR A 130 1.36 -2.52 11.14
N ALA A 131 1.98 -3.51 10.50
CA ALA A 131 1.35 -4.80 10.19
C ALA A 131 0.76 -5.44 11.46
N GLY A 132 -0.33 -6.19 11.31
CA GLY A 132 -1.07 -6.72 12.45
C GLY A 132 -1.91 -7.94 12.12
N SER A 133 -3.05 -8.05 12.80
CA SER A 133 -3.95 -9.22 12.77
C SER A 133 -5.41 -8.77 12.90
N SER A 134 -5.72 -7.61 12.31
CA SER A 134 -7.05 -7.02 12.39
C SER A 134 -8.01 -7.58 11.33
N ALA A 135 -7.49 -8.10 10.21
CA ALA A 135 -8.19 -8.57 9.02
C ALA A 135 -8.26 -10.12 8.93
N TRP A 136 -8.62 -10.63 7.74
CA TRP A 136 -8.62 -12.07 7.40
C TRP A 136 -7.23 -12.66 7.13
N ALA A 137 -6.24 -11.82 6.85
CA ALA A 137 -4.90 -12.24 6.46
C ALA A 137 -4.11 -12.84 7.66
N PRO A 138 -3.00 -13.57 7.39
CA PRO A 138 -2.17 -14.14 8.44
C PRO A 138 -1.75 -13.13 9.52
N PRO A 139 -1.56 -13.54 10.78
CA PRO A 139 -1.09 -12.64 11.83
C PRO A 139 0.26 -11.99 11.48
N ASN A 140 0.44 -10.73 11.88
CA ASN A 140 1.64 -9.92 11.62
C ASN A 140 1.97 -9.76 10.12
N SER A 141 0.95 -9.83 9.26
CA SER A 141 1.07 -9.56 7.83
C SER A 141 0.44 -8.23 7.44
N PHE A 142 0.76 -7.76 6.25
CA PHE A 142 0.23 -6.54 5.67
C PHE A 142 -0.38 -6.82 4.29
N VAL A 143 -1.54 -6.24 3.99
CA VAL A 143 -2.26 -6.43 2.73
C VAL A 143 -2.26 -5.12 1.94
N PHE A 144 -1.81 -5.20 0.68
CA PHE A 144 -1.71 -4.07 -0.25
C PHE A 144 -2.29 -4.42 -1.63
N PRO A 145 -3.60 -4.20 -1.83
CA PRO A 145 -4.21 -4.08 -3.13
C PRO A 145 -3.84 -2.74 -3.76
N GLY A 146 -3.38 -2.77 -5.00
CA GLY A 146 -3.29 -1.58 -5.86
C GLY A 146 -4.20 -1.81 -7.06
N ASP A 147 -5.16 -0.91 -7.24
CA ASP A 147 -6.04 -0.80 -8.42
C ASP A 147 -5.81 0.57 -9.10
#